data_AF-A0A538RH37-F1
#
_entry.id   AF-A0A538RH37-F1
#
_cell.length_a   1.000
_cell.length_b   1.000
_cell.length_c   1.000
_cell.angle_alpha   90.00
_cell.angle_beta   90.00
_cell.angle_gamma   90.00
#
_symmetry.space_group_name_H-M   'P 1'
#
loop_
_entity.id
_entity.type
_entity.pdbx_description
1 polymer ?
#
loop_
_entity_poly.entity_id
_entity_poly.type
_entity_poly.pdbx_seq_one_letter_code
_entity_poly.pdbx_strand_id
1 'polypeptide(L)'
;MIDTLPRLALVVCALALAACSKDKPATPRDAVLDAWKTEKIAPPAMTAATVSFAKDCQSGAVENLDVLVCNFATPAEAKAAEPQGETWIGQATGMSQAHGAALVVLADRKKTDPSGKAINKLMKLAPK
;
A
#
# COMPACT_ATOMS: atom_id res chain seq x y z
N MET A 1 40.49 38.60 -33.35
CA MET A 1 39.88 39.80 -32.74
C MET A 1 38.81 39.27 -31.78
N ILE A 2 39.16 38.92 -30.52
CA ILE A 2 39.43 39.78 -29.34
C ILE A 2 38.19 40.61 -28.96
N ASP A 3 37.58 40.18 -27.85
CA ASP A 3 36.76 40.88 -26.83
C ASP A 3 35.51 41.68 -27.25
N THR A 4 34.36 41.63 -26.55
CA THR A 4 34.23 42.10 -25.15
C THR A 4 32.91 41.64 -24.50
N LEU A 5 32.97 41.21 -23.23
CA LEU A 5 31.86 40.94 -22.30
C LEU A 5 31.13 42.22 -21.80
N PRO A 6 29.93 42.07 -21.23
CA PRO A 6 29.75 42.32 -19.78
C PRO A 6 29.00 41.13 -19.12
N ARG A 7 29.53 40.40 -18.14
CA ARG A 7 29.61 40.71 -16.69
C ARG A 7 28.39 41.45 -16.12
N LEU A 8 27.37 40.70 -15.69
CA LEU A 8 26.68 40.82 -14.39
C LEU A 8 25.70 39.62 -14.25
N ALA A 9 26.03 38.65 -13.39
CA ALA A 9 25.38 38.41 -12.09
C ALA A 9 24.14 37.49 -12.20
N LEU A 10 24.29 36.23 -11.77
CA LEU A 10 23.74 35.67 -10.52
C LEU A 10 22.23 35.37 -10.69
N VAL A 11 21.77 34.13 -10.71
CA VAL A 11 21.50 33.34 -9.50
C VAL A 11 21.60 31.84 -9.82
N VAL A 12 22.50 31.20 -9.10
CA VAL A 12 22.55 29.76 -8.87
C VAL A 12 21.32 29.39 -8.02
N CYS A 13 20.30 28.77 -8.62
CA CYS A 13 19.30 28.04 -7.86
C CYS A 13 19.87 26.66 -7.49
N ALA A 14 20.78 26.68 -6.51
CA ALA A 14 21.11 25.52 -5.71
C ALA A 14 19.89 25.19 -4.83
N LEU A 15 18.97 24.38 -5.36
CA LEU A 15 18.03 23.62 -4.53
C LEU A 15 18.71 22.29 -4.18
N ALA A 16 19.62 22.37 -3.21
CA ALA A 16 20.08 21.23 -2.46
C ALA A 16 19.66 21.44 -1.00
N LEU A 17 18.46 20.97 -0.64
CA LEU A 17 18.10 20.71 0.75
C LEU A 17 17.31 19.39 0.82
N ALA A 18 18.07 18.34 1.11
CA ALA A 18 17.76 17.33 2.12
C ALA A 18 16.40 16.61 2.05
N ALA A 19 16.35 15.52 1.27
CA ALA A 19 15.66 14.30 1.68
C ALA A 19 16.32 13.09 1.00
N CYS A 20 17.55 12.76 1.42
CA CYS A 20 18.13 11.44 1.18
C CYS A 20 17.43 10.39 2.06
N SER A 21 16.12 10.23 1.90
CA SER A 21 15.50 8.94 2.15
C SER A 21 15.86 8.12 0.94
N LYS A 22 16.77 7.14 1.09
CA LYS A 22 17.03 6.14 0.04
C LYS A 22 15.68 5.68 -0.49
N ASP A 23 15.32 6.08 -1.71
CA ASP A 23 14.10 5.65 -2.38
C ASP A 23 14.15 4.13 -2.49
N LYS A 24 13.53 3.44 -1.53
CA LYS A 24 13.20 2.04 -1.73
C LYS A 24 12.24 2.03 -2.92
N PRO A 25 12.43 1.13 -3.89
CA PRO A 25 11.42 0.91 -4.92
C PRO A 25 10.07 0.70 -4.25
N ALA A 26 9.06 1.48 -4.65
CA ALA A 26 7.70 1.34 -4.14
C ALA A 26 7.24 -0.10 -4.34
N THR A 27 6.80 -0.76 -3.27
CA THR A 27 6.31 -2.13 -3.34
C THR A 27 4.85 -2.17 -3.80
N PRO A 28 4.36 -3.31 -4.33
CA PRO A 28 2.93 -3.47 -4.65
C PRO A 28 2.00 -3.11 -3.48
N ARG A 29 2.37 -3.47 -2.25
CA ARG A 29 1.69 -3.06 -1.03
C ARG A 29 1.68 -1.55 -0.85
N ASP A 30 2.81 -0.87 -1.07
CA ASP A 30 2.87 0.59 -0.89
C ASP A 30 1.89 1.29 -1.84
N ALA A 31 1.75 0.78 -3.07
CA ALA A 31 0.75 1.29 -4.01
C ALA A 31 -0.70 1.13 -3.51
N VAL A 32 -1.03 -0.01 -2.87
CA VAL A 32 -2.34 -0.21 -2.22
C VAL A 32 -2.54 0.80 -1.08
N LEU A 33 -1.55 0.93 -0.20
CA LEU A 33 -1.65 1.82 0.96
C LEU A 33 -1.74 3.30 0.54
N ASP A 34 -1.02 3.70 -0.51
CA ASP A 34 -1.04 5.06 -1.02
C ASP A 34 -2.35 5.41 -1.73
N ALA A 35 -2.98 4.43 -2.40
CA ALA A 35 -4.32 4.61 -2.96
C ALA A 35 -5.37 4.89 -1.85
N TRP A 36 -5.30 4.17 -0.74
CA TRP A 36 -6.19 4.44 0.41
C TRP A 36 -5.90 5.76 1.11
N LYS A 37 -4.62 6.15 1.22
CA LYS A 37 -4.23 7.48 1.76
C LYS A 37 -4.76 8.62 0.91
N THR A 38 -4.75 8.49 -0.42
CA THR A 38 -5.26 9.50 -1.36
C THR A 38 -6.73 9.80 -1.10
N GLU A 39 -7.51 8.78 -0.74
CA GLU A 39 -8.92 8.91 -0.38
C GLU A 39 -9.17 9.31 1.08
N LYS A 40 -8.11 9.62 1.84
CA LYS A 40 -8.15 9.96 3.28
C LYS A 40 -8.69 8.82 4.17
N ILE A 41 -8.50 7.57 3.74
CA ILE A 41 -8.94 6.35 4.44
C ILE A 41 -7.72 5.61 5.02
N ALA A 42 -6.73 6.36 5.49
CA ALA A 42 -5.43 5.79 5.83
C ALA A 42 -5.47 4.96 7.13
N PRO A 43 -4.87 3.75 7.16
CA PRO A 43 -4.61 3.05 8.41
C PRO A 43 -3.71 3.91 9.32
N PRO A 44 -3.99 4.03 10.63
CA PRO A 44 -3.19 4.87 11.52
C PRO A 44 -1.75 4.36 11.73
N ALA A 45 -1.46 3.10 11.42
CA ALA A 45 -0.13 2.57 11.12
C ALA A 45 -0.29 1.10 10.68
N MET A 46 0.54 0.64 9.76
CA MET A 46 0.66 -0.78 9.41
C MET A 46 1.93 -1.34 10.05
N THR A 47 1.83 -2.48 10.72
CA THR A 47 2.95 -3.17 11.36
C THR A 47 3.31 -4.44 10.62
N ALA A 48 4.58 -4.87 10.65
CA ALA A 48 4.97 -6.16 10.07
C ALA A 48 4.12 -7.30 10.65
N ALA A 49 3.67 -8.20 9.80
CA ALA A 49 2.81 -9.33 10.15
C ALA A 49 3.42 -10.64 9.64
N THR A 50 3.32 -11.68 10.46
CA THR A 50 3.75 -13.03 10.09
C THR A 50 2.53 -13.90 9.82
N VAL A 51 2.47 -14.50 8.63
CA VAL A 51 1.45 -15.48 8.25
C VAL A 51 2.13 -16.67 7.57
N SER A 52 1.48 -17.84 7.56
CA SER A 52 2.09 -19.07 7.03
C SER A 52 2.25 -19.07 5.51
N PHE A 53 1.50 -18.23 4.79
CA PHE A 53 1.40 -18.25 3.33
C PHE A 53 2.16 -17.12 2.62
N ALA A 54 2.79 -16.21 3.37
CA ALA A 54 3.51 -15.07 2.81
C ALA A 54 4.60 -14.57 3.79
N LYS A 55 5.70 -14.04 3.23
CA LYS A 55 6.89 -13.66 4.00
C LYS A 55 7.00 -12.15 4.26
N ASP A 56 6.40 -11.32 3.41
CA ASP A 56 6.42 -9.87 3.53
C ASP A 56 4.99 -9.34 3.62
N CYS A 57 4.45 -9.28 4.84
CA CYS A 57 3.14 -8.75 5.10
C CYS A 57 3.18 -7.62 6.11
N GLN A 58 2.21 -6.73 6.00
CA GLN A 58 1.86 -5.82 7.07
C GLN A 58 0.39 -5.95 7.42
N SER A 59 0.06 -5.76 8.69
CA SER A 59 -1.31 -5.70 9.19
C SER A 59 -1.58 -4.42 9.96
N GLY A 60 -2.85 -4.07 10.06
CA GLY A 60 -3.32 -2.90 10.79
C GLY A 60 -4.84 -2.85 10.77
N ALA A 61 -5.40 -1.68 11.07
CA ALA A 61 -6.84 -1.45 11.00
C ALA A 61 -7.16 -0.25 10.11
N VAL A 62 -8.18 -0.37 9.27
CA VAL A 62 -8.70 0.71 8.41
C VAL A 62 -10.20 0.77 8.60
N GLU A 63 -10.75 1.91 9.04
CA GLU A 63 -12.20 2.07 9.26
C GLU A 63 -12.84 0.96 10.13
N ASN A 64 -12.13 0.49 11.17
CA ASN A 64 -12.50 -0.64 12.03
C ASN A 64 -12.44 -2.04 11.40
N LEU A 65 -12.01 -2.15 10.15
CA LEU A 65 -11.69 -3.41 9.49
C LEU A 65 -10.25 -3.79 9.80
N ASP A 66 -10.03 -5.05 10.13
CA ASP A 66 -8.68 -5.58 10.23
C ASP A 66 -8.15 -5.83 8.81
N VAL A 67 -6.93 -5.36 8.55
CA VAL A 67 -6.32 -5.40 7.23
C VAL A 67 -5.01 -6.17 7.29
N LEU A 68 -4.77 -6.98 6.27
CA LEU A 68 -3.49 -7.61 5.98
C LEU A 68 -3.16 -7.35 4.50
N VAL A 69 -1.97 -6.81 4.24
CA VAL A 69 -1.47 -6.63 2.86
C VAL A 69 -0.10 -7.26 2.74
N CYS A 70 0.04 -8.18 1.79
CA CYS A 70 1.25 -8.95 1.57
C CYS A 70 1.83 -8.68 0.18
N ASN A 71 3.15 -8.57 0.10
CA ASN A 71 3.88 -8.57 -1.18
C ASN A 71 4.24 -10.01 -1.58
N PHE A 72 4.11 -10.29 -2.87
CA PHE A 72 4.58 -11.50 -3.52
C PHE A 72 5.56 -11.16 -4.63
N ALA A 73 6.31 -12.14 -5.10
CA ALA A 73 7.26 -11.92 -6.20
C ALA A 73 6.53 -11.72 -7.54
N THR A 74 5.37 -12.36 -7.71
CA THR A 74 4.58 -12.30 -8.94
C THR A 74 3.08 -12.16 -8.67
N PRO A 75 2.30 -11.62 -9.63
CA PRO A 75 0.84 -11.61 -9.53
C PRO A 75 0.22 -13.01 -9.43
N ALA A 76 0.83 -14.01 -10.07
CA ALA A 76 0.36 -15.39 -10.01
C ALA A 76 0.47 -15.97 -8.59
N GLU A 77 1.56 -15.67 -7.87
CA GLU A 77 1.73 -16.07 -6.48
C GLU A 77 0.73 -15.36 -5.56
N ALA A 78 0.52 -14.06 -5.74
CA ALA A 78 -0.50 -13.32 -4.99
C ALA A 78 -1.90 -13.92 -5.21
N LYS A 79 -2.24 -14.23 -6.47
CA LYS A 79 -3.52 -14.87 -6.82
C LYS A 79 -3.67 -16.24 -6.19
N ALA A 80 -2.61 -17.05 -6.19
CA ALA A 80 -2.60 -18.37 -5.58
C ALA A 80 -2.70 -18.34 -4.04
N ALA A 81 -2.50 -17.19 -3.41
CA ALA A 81 -2.62 -17.00 -1.98
C ALA A 81 -4.00 -16.51 -1.51
N GLU A 82 -4.93 -16.19 -2.43
CA GLU A 82 -6.28 -15.73 -2.07
C GLU A 82 -7.02 -16.70 -1.12
N PRO A 83 -7.06 -18.03 -1.36
CA PRO A 83 -7.74 -18.96 -0.45
C PRO A 83 -7.15 -18.99 0.97
N GLN A 84 -5.84 -18.79 1.10
CA GLN A 84 -5.16 -18.72 2.39
C GLN A 84 -5.50 -17.41 3.11
N GLY A 85 -5.66 -16.31 2.36
CA GLY A 85 -6.22 -15.07 2.91
C GLY A 85 -7.67 -15.21 3.35
N GLU A 86 -8.50 -15.98 2.63
CA GLU A 86 -9.87 -16.32 3.08
C GLU A 86 -9.85 -17.10 4.41
N THR A 87 -8.90 -18.02 4.55
CA THR A 87 -8.69 -18.74 5.82
C THR A 87 -8.31 -17.78 6.96
N TRP A 88 -7.52 -16.73 6.68
CA TRP A 88 -7.16 -15.71 7.66
C TRP A 88 -8.36 -14.86 8.12
N ILE A 89 -9.33 -14.62 7.23
CA ILE A 89 -10.58 -13.93 7.57
C ILE A 89 -11.39 -14.74 8.57
N GLY A 90 -11.42 -16.07 8.39
CA GLY A 90 -12.18 -16.98 9.25
C GLY A 90 -13.68 -16.80 9.05
N GLN A 91 -14.43 -16.60 10.14
CA GLN A 91 -15.89 -16.48 10.11
C GLN A 91 -16.39 -15.03 10.00
N ALA A 92 -15.49 -14.06 9.87
CA ALA A 92 -15.87 -12.66 9.72
C ALA A 92 -16.33 -12.35 8.29
N THR A 93 -17.14 -11.30 8.11
CA THR A 93 -17.35 -10.71 6.78
C THR A 93 -16.01 -10.16 6.30
N GLY A 94 -15.57 -10.54 5.11
CA GLY A 94 -14.25 -10.18 4.62
C GLY A 94 -14.06 -10.46 3.14
N MET A 95 -12.91 -10.06 2.62
CA MET A 95 -12.49 -10.35 1.25
C MET A 95 -10.97 -10.51 1.17
N SER A 96 -10.54 -11.50 0.37
CA SER A 96 -9.14 -11.79 0.06
C SER A 96 -8.96 -11.69 -1.44
N GLN A 97 -8.17 -10.74 -1.93
CA GLN A 97 -8.05 -10.48 -3.36
C GLN A 97 -6.65 -10.03 -3.74
N ALA A 98 -6.14 -10.56 -4.84
CA ALA A 98 -4.89 -10.13 -5.45
C ALA A 98 -5.07 -8.84 -6.26
N HIS A 99 -4.08 -7.97 -6.13
CA HIS A 99 -3.95 -6.64 -6.72
C HIS A 99 -2.52 -6.52 -7.25
N GLY A 100 -2.31 -6.88 -8.52
CA GLY A 100 -0.99 -7.16 -9.06
C GLY A 100 -0.27 -8.23 -8.23
N ALA A 101 0.96 -7.93 -7.79
CA ALA A 101 1.74 -8.78 -6.90
C ALA A 101 1.52 -8.50 -5.40
N ALA A 102 0.47 -7.73 -5.04
CA ALA A 102 0.00 -7.62 -3.66
C ALA A 102 -1.22 -8.52 -3.44
N LEU A 103 -1.32 -9.12 -2.26
CA LEU A 103 -2.59 -9.66 -1.74
C LEU A 103 -3.13 -8.70 -0.70
N VAL A 104 -4.40 -8.32 -0.84
CA VAL A 104 -5.14 -7.53 0.13
C VAL A 104 -6.16 -8.44 0.80
N VAL A 105 -6.19 -8.43 2.13
CA VAL A 105 -7.14 -9.20 2.92
C VAL A 105 -7.78 -8.27 3.96
N LEU A 106 -9.10 -8.23 3.98
CA LEU A 106 -9.91 -7.41 4.89
C LEU A 106 -10.84 -8.32 5.70
N ALA A 107 -10.95 -8.08 7.00
CA ALA A 107 -11.87 -8.80 7.89
C ALA A 107 -12.58 -7.86 8.86
N ASP A 108 -13.91 -7.87 8.84
CA ASP A 108 -14.77 -7.14 9.77
C ASP A 108 -15.00 -7.96 11.05
N ARG A 109 -13.94 -8.18 11.84
CA ARG A 109 -14.04 -8.94 13.09
C ARG A 109 -14.90 -8.24 14.14
N LYS A 110 -15.05 -6.91 14.02
CA LYS A 110 -15.84 -6.05 14.91
C LYS A 110 -17.31 -5.92 14.50
N LYS A 111 -17.72 -6.51 13.36
CA LYS A 111 -19.10 -6.45 12.83
C LYS A 111 -19.58 -5.01 12.59
N THR A 112 -18.67 -4.14 12.19
CA THR A 112 -18.91 -2.72 11.91
C THR A 112 -19.26 -2.44 10.43
N ASP A 113 -19.00 -3.39 9.54
CA ASP A 113 -19.40 -3.39 8.13
C ASP A 113 -20.08 -4.72 7.75
N PRO A 114 -21.22 -5.08 8.38
CA PRO A 114 -21.93 -6.31 8.06
C PRO A 114 -22.40 -6.37 6.60
N SER A 115 -22.53 -5.21 5.94
CA SER A 115 -22.91 -5.10 4.53
C SER A 115 -21.77 -5.29 3.54
N GLY A 116 -20.51 -5.29 4.01
CA GLY A 116 -19.32 -5.33 3.15
C GLY A 116 -19.12 -4.07 2.29
N LYS A 117 -19.78 -2.95 2.60
CA LYS A 117 -19.71 -1.72 1.79
C LYS A 117 -18.34 -1.05 1.90
N ALA A 118 -17.78 -0.98 3.11
CA ALA A 118 -16.45 -0.45 3.34
C ALA A 118 -15.38 -1.38 2.74
N ILE A 119 -15.54 -2.70 2.92
CA ILE A 119 -14.67 -3.71 2.30
C ILE A 119 -14.64 -3.54 0.77
N ASN A 120 -15.80 -3.51 0.13
CA ASN A 120 -15.93 -3.33 -1.32
C ASN A 120 -15.34 -1.99 -1.80
N LYS A 121 -15.50 -0.92 -1.02
CA LYS A 121 -14.89 0.39 -1.33
C LYS A 121 -13.36 0.28 -1.32
N LEU A 122 -12.77 -0.26 -0.27
CA LEU A 122 -11.32 -0.40 -0.14
C LEU A 122 -10.71 -1.26 -1.26
N MET A 123 -11.37 -2.37 -1.61
CA MET A 123 -10.92 -3.24 -2.69
C MET A 123 -10.96 -2.56 -4.07
N LYS A 124 -11.95 -1.69 -4.32
CA LYS A 124 -12.01 -0.92 -5.57
C LYS A 124 -10.94 0.15 -5.70
N LEU A 125 -10.44 0.66 -4.57
CA LEU A 125 -9.39 1.67 -4.54
C LEU A 125 -8.00 1.05 -4.73
N ALA A 126 -7.82 -0.22 -4.36
CA ALA A 126 -6.55 -0.89 -4.56
C ALA A 126 -6.25 -1.05 -6.06
N PRO A 127 -5.04 -0.66 -6.52
CA PRO A 127 -4.65 -0.76 -7.92
C PRO A 127 -4.66 -2.22 -8.41
N LYS A 128 -4.85 -2.44 -9.72
CA LYS A 128 -4.94 -3.78 -10.30
C LYS A 128 -3.58 -4.32 -10.74
#